data_AF-A0A817CAT4-F1
#
_entry.id   AF-A0A817CAT4-F1
#
_cell.length_a   1.000
_cell.length_b   1.000
_cell.length_c   1.000
_cell.angle_alpha   90.00
_cell.angle_beta   90.00
_cell.angle_gamma   90.00
#
_symmetry.space_group_name_H-M   'P 1'
#
loop_
_entity.id
_entity.type
_entity.pdbx_description
1 polymer ?
#
loop_
_entity_poly.entity_id
_entity_poly.type
_entity_poly.pdbx_seq_one_letter_code
_entity_poly.pdbx_strand_id
1 'polypeptide(L)'
;MELVIFFIRELVKDVNTAPSYSLLFDETTIVGVRKQLDLHIRYWSESKQCVVTRYWKSIMLGHATADIISRHILDSLKSDGIDLCKLLQLGRDNPNVNKAVETMIDKELRSEREQKTGCAPSNGLVSIGPCPLHVIHNAFKHSFTRNEWQVEDILYEFWFFFSRSSARREDYLSVAESIGDSIGRFMKRFVITRWIEVGPVIERVIDQWSILKEYFLVYLPKIDKNIINTDRWQRIKNHLDQQQTFVRFQFFLYLYRHIFSKTLTWLQQHEPLVHMLFEECSDLFRNVLISFIKDDLIINKTVKQLFSITLDSQANQKPDSKLETGETTRNELKEMSTNDKVTFFKDARLIYLTIAVSIHQ
;
A
#
# COMPACT_ATOMS: atom_id res chain seq x y z
N MET A 1 -19.20 -14.62 27.75
CA MET A 1 -18.35 -15.78 27.37
C MET A 1 -19.12 -16.76 26.49
N GLU A 2 -20.35 -17.14 26.86
CA GLU A 2 -21.21 -18.07 26.10
C GLU A 2 -21.47 -17.66 24.64
N LEU A 3 -21.73 -16.37 24.39
CA LEU A 3 -21.99 -15.87 23.04
C LEU A 3 -20.78 -16.03 22.10
N VAL A 4 -19.56 -15.83 22.61
CA VAL A 4 -18.33 -16.01 21.83
C VAL A 4 -18.13 -17.48 21.48
N ILE A 5 -18.34 -18.37 22.46
CA ILE A 5 -18.27 -19.82 22.26
C ILE A 5 -19.30 -20.28 21.22
N PHE A 6 -20.52 -19.73 21.27
CA PHE A 6 -21.56 -20.01 20.28
C PHE A 6 -21.11 -19.64 18.86
N PHE A 7 -20.61 -18.42 18.64
CA PHE A 7 -20.17 -17.99 17.31
C PHE A 7 -18.96 -18.76 16.78
N ILE A 8 -18.03 -19.17 17.65
CA ILE A 8 -16.90 -20.03 17.25
C ILE A 8 -17.41 -21.40 16.83
N ARG A 9 -18.33 -22.02 17.59
CA ARG A 9 -18.92 -23.32 17.23
C ARG A 9 -19.64 -23.27 15.88
N GLU A 10 -20.43 -22.23 15.65
CA GLU A 10 -21.11 -22.03 14.36
C GLU A 10 -20.12 -21.84 13.21
N LEU A 11 -19.04 -21.06 13.42
CA LEU A 11 -17.96 -20.91 12.44
C LEU A 11 -17.29 -22.25 12.12
N VAL A 12 -16.85 -22.99 13.15
CA VAL A 12 -16.16 -24.28 13.00
C VAL A 12 -17.04 -25.28 12.26
N LYS A 13 -18.33 -25.37 12.62
CA LYS A 13 -19.28 -26.24 11.95
C LYS A 13 -19.39 -25.91 10.46
N ASP A 14 -19.60 -24.65 10.12
CA ASP A 14 -19.76 -24.19 8.74
C ASP A 14 -18.46 -24.39 7.92
N VAL A 15 -17.30 -24.01 8.46
CA VAL A 15 -15.98 -24.24 7.84
C VAL A 15 -15.73 -25.73 7.58
N ASN A 16 -16.04 -26.60 8.54
CA ASN A 16 -15.85 -28.04 8.38
C ASN A 16 -16.86 -28.69 7.44
N THR A 17 -17.98 -28.02 7.09
CA THR A 17 -18.85 -28.50 6.00
C THR A 17 -18.32 -28.14 4.62
N ALA A 18 -17.54 -27.05 4.51
CA ALA A 18 -16.93 -26.65 3.25
C ALA A 18 -15.93 -27.71 2.74
N PRO A 19 -15.74 -27.83 1.40
CA PRO A 19 -14.75 -28.73 0.84
C PRO A 19 -13.32 -28.34 1.22
N SER A 20 -13.06 -27.04 1.34
CA SER A 20 -11.76 -26.48 1.73
C SER A 20 -11.91 -25.05 2.26
N TYR A 21 -10.85 -24.54 2.88
CA TYR A 21 -10.78 -23.16 3.36
C TYR A 21 -9.38 -22.55 3.17
N SER A 22 -9.32 -21.23 3.08
CA SER A 22 -8.10 -20.44 3.21
C SER A 22 -8.00 -19.85 4.61
N LEU A 23 -6.81 -19.88 5.20
CA LEU A 23 -6.51 -19.17 6.43
C LEU A 23 -5.70 -17.92 6.10
N LEU A 24 -6.19 -16.76 6.52
CA LEU A 24 -5.53 -15.48 6.37
C LEU A 24 -5.00 -15.10 7.74
N PHE A 25 -3.73 -14.71 7.82
CA PHE A 25 -3.17 -14.18 9.07
C PHE A 25 -2.48 -12.84 8.84
N ASP A 26 -2.60 -11.97 9.84
CA ASP A 26 -1.95 -10.66 9.86
C ASP A 26 -1.41 -10.36 11.25
N GLU A 27 -0.27 -9.69 11.31
CA GLU A 27 0.37 -9.32 12.56
C GLU A 27 0.34 -7.81 12.75
N THR A 28 -0.13 -7.39 13.92
CA THR A 28 -0.15 -5.98 14.30
C THR A 28 0.42 -5.75 15.69
N THR A 29 0.85 -4.52 15.96
CA THR A 29 1.25 -4.11 17.31
C THR A 29 0.19 -3.18 17.86
N ILE A 30 -0.47 -3.61 18.93
CA ILE A 30 -1.56 -2.85 19.55
C ILE A 30 -1.07 -1.78 20.52
N VAL A 31 -1.98 -0.89 20.91
CA VAL A 31 -1.75 0.11 21.96
C VAL A 31 -1.36 -0.62 23.26
N GLY A 32 -0.15 -0.36 23.75
CA GLY A 32 0.46 -1.11 24.85
C GLY A 32 1.66 -1.99 24.44
N VAL A 33 2.09 -1.92 23.18
CA VAL A 33 3.31 -2.57 22.65
C VAL A 33 3.25 -4.10 22.78
N ARG A 34 2.05 -4.66 22.57
CA ARG A 34 1.85 -6.11 22.47
C ARG A 34 1.66 -6.49 21.02
N LYS A 35 2.29 -7.59 20.60
CA LYS A 35 2.04 -8.16 19.28
C LYS A 35 0.73 -8.93 19.32
N GLN A 36 -0.05 -8.81 18.26
CA GLN A 36 -1.31 -9.50 18.06
C GLN A 36 -1.26 -10.18 16.71
N LEU A 37 -1.58 -11.46 16.67
CA LEU A 37 -1.78 -12.27 15.47
C LEU A 37 -3.29 -12.44 15.27
N ASP A 38 -3.80 -11.90 14.18
CA ASP A 38 -5.21 -12.01 13.81
C ASP A 38 -5.42 -13.10 12.76
N LEU A 39 -6.34 -14.02 13.03
CA LEU A 39 -6.66 -15.13 12.16
C LEU A 39 -8.08 -14.94 11.59
N HIS A 40 -8.17 -15.01 10.26
CA HIS A 40 -9.43 -15.01 9.52
C HIS A 40 -9.52 -16.26 8.64
N ILE A 41 -10.71 -16.81 8.49
CA ILE A 41 -10.96 -17.98 7.65
C ILE A 41 -11.88 -17.57 6.51
N ARG A 42 -11.49 -17.95 5.29
CA ARG A 42 -12.26 -17.73 4.06
C ARG A 42 -12.66 -19.07 3.45
N TYR A 43 -13.94 -19.25 3.18
CA TYR A 43 -14.49 -20.52 2.69
C TYR A 43 -15.84 -20.30 2.01
N TRP A 44 -16.32 -21.30 1.25
CA TRP A 44 -17.69 -21.33 0.72
C TRP A 44 -18.65 -21.79 1.82
N SER A 45 -19.62 -20.95 2.18
CA SER A 45 -20.66 -21.30 3.14
C SER A 45 -21.91 -21.78 2.42
N GLU A 46 -22.25 -23.06 2.58
CA GLU A 46 -23.47 -23.62 2.01
C GLU A 46 -24.73 -22.93 2.56
N SER A 47 -24.73 -22.53 3.83
CA SER A 47 -25.87 -21.83 4.41
C SER A 47 -26.14 -20.46 3.78
N LYS A 48 -25.09 -19.79 3.30
CA LYS A 48 -25.16 -18.44 2.73
C LYS A 48 -25.06 -18.41 1.21
N GLN A 49 -24.74 -19.55 0.59
CA GLN A 49 -24.54 -19.70 -0.86
C GLN A 49 -23.53 -18.67 -1.41
N CYS A 50 -22.47 -18.39 -0.65
CA CYS A 50 -21.42 -17.46 -1.06
C CYS A 50 -20.09 -17.74 -0.35
N VAL A 51 -19.00 -17.18 -0.89
CA VAL A 51 -17.72 -17.13 -0.19
C VAL A 51 -17.83 -16.12 0.94
N VAL A 52 -17.49 -16.54 2.16
CA VAL A 52 -17.44 -15.68 3.33
C VAL A 52 -16.02 -15.59 3.86
N THR A 53 -15.66 -14.42 4.37
CA THR A 53 -14.46 -14.24 5.21
C THR A 53 -14.94 -13.92 6.62
N ARG A 54 -14.50 -14.70 7.60
CA ARG A 54 -14.89 -14.55 9.01
C ARG A 54 -13.65 -14.37 9.86
N TYR A 55 -13.70 -13.39 10.75
CA TYR A 55 -12.78 -13.35 11.89
C TYR A 55 -12.95 -14.62 12.71
N TRP A 56 -11.83 -15.27 13.04
CA TRP A 56 -11.81 -16.46 13.87
C TRP A 56 -11.31 -16.12 15.28
N LYS A 57 -10.08 -15.62 15.42
CA LYS A 57 -9.51 -15.25 16.71
C LYS A 57 -8.27 -14.34 16.59
N SER A 58 -7.97 -13.65 17.68
CA SER A 58 -6.75 -12.89 17.90
C SER A 58 -5.90 -13.56 18.98
N ILE A 59 -4.59 -13.64 18.77
CA ILE A 59 -3.64 -14.26 19.69
C ILE A 59 -2.61 -13.21 20.09
N MET A 60 -2.47 -12.98 21.40
CA MET A 60 -1.44 -12.07 21.93
C MET A 60 -0.10 -12.78 21.97
N LEU A 61 0.90 -12.17 21.34
CA LEU A 61 2.26 -12.68 21.23
C LEU A 61 3.24 -11.79 22.00
N GLY A 62 4.20 -12.43 22.66
CA GLY A 62 5.41 -11.75 23.14
C GLY A 62 6.44 -11.64 22.02
N HIS A 63 6.81 -12.79 21.45
CA HIS A 63 7.68 -12.90 20.27
C HIS A 63 6.89 -13.45 19.07
N ALA A 64 7.31 -13.04 17.88
CA ALA A 64 6.69 -13.40 16.60
C ALA A 64 7.74 -14.04 15.69
N THR A 65 8.23 -15.20 16.08
CA THR A 65 9.08 -16.03 15.21
C THR A 65 8.19 -16.98 14.40
N ALA A 66 8.71 -17.51 13.30
CA ALA A 66 7.95 -18.43 12.45
C ALA A 66 7.47 -19.69 13.22
N ASP A 67 8.32 -20.22 14.10
CA ASP A 67 7.98 -21.32 15.00
C ASP A 67 6.83 -20.97 15.95
N ILE A 68 6.88 -19.79 16.59
CA ILE A 68 5.83 -19.37 17.53
C ILE A 68 4.49 -19.18 16.80
N ILE A 69 4.50 -18.48 15.66
CA ILE A 69 3.29 -18.19 14.88
C ILE A 69 2.69 -19.50 14.36
N SER A 70 3.50 -20.37 13.74
CA SER A 70 3.02 -21.65 13.19
C SER A 70 2.45 -22.55 14.29
N ARG A 71 3.11 -22.67 15.44
CA ARG A 71 2.57 -23.42 16.59
C ARG A 71 1.23 -22.86 17.06
N HIS A 72 1.11 -21.54 17.24
CA HIS A 72 -0.16 -20.94 17.64
C HIS A 72 -1.30 -21.16 16.63
N ILE A 73 -0.99 -21.16 15.34
CA ILE A 73 -1.95 -21.49 14.27
C ILE A 73 -2.39 -22.95 14.38
N LEU A 74 -1.44 -23.89 14.43
CA LEU A 74 -1.71 -25.33 14.49
C LEU A 74 -2.45 -25.74 15.76
N ASP A 75 -2.00 -25.23 16.92
CA ASP A 75 -2.65 -25.46 18.21
C ASP A 75 -4.07 -24.93 18.21
N SER A 76 -4.32 -23.76 17.60
CA SER A 76 -5.67 -23.20 17.48
C SER A 76 -6.57 -24.03 16.58
N LEU A 77 -6.06 -24.50 15.43
CA LEU A 77 -6.83 -25.35 14.51
C LEU A 77 -7.25 -26.64 15.22
N LYS A 78 -6.30 -27.25 15.94
CA LYS A 78 -6.53 -28.47 16.73
C LYS A 78 -7.49 -28.22 17.90
N SER A 79 -7.32 -27.14 18.68
CA SER A 79 -8.13 -26.88 19.86
C SER A 79 -9.59 -26.56 19.52
N ASP A 80 -9.80 -25.82 18.44
CA ASP A 80 -11.13 -25.39 18.03
C ASP A 80 -11.80 -26.41 17.09
N GLY A 81 -11.08 -27.46 16.68
CA GLY A 81 -11.59 -28.56 15.89
C GLY A 81 -11.79 -28.22 14.41
N ILE A 82 -10.95 -27.36 13.84
CA ILE A 82 -10.95 -27.03 12.41
C ILE A 82 -10.00 -28.00 11.69
N ASP A 83 -10.50 -28.72 10.70
CA ASP A 83 -9.75 -29.79 10.03
C ASP A 83 -8.59 -29.26 9.18
N LEU A 84 -7.35 -29.41 9.66
CA LEU A 84 -6.14 -28.99 8.94
C LEU A 84 -6.11 -29.54 7.51
N CYS A 85 -6.58 -30.76 7.27
CA CYS A 85 -6.54 -31.37 5.94
C CYS A 85 -7.39 -30.64 4.90
N LYS A 86 -8.32 -29.77 5.31
CA LYS A 86 -9.12 -28.90 4.43
C LYS A 86 -8.47 -27.56 4.12
N LEU A 87 -7.32 -27.24 4.72
CA LEU A 87 -6.58 -26.02 4.44
C LEU A 87 -6.05 -26.04 3.00
N LEU A 88 -6.52 -25.09 2.19
CA LEU A 88 -6.14 -24.93 0.79
C LEU A 88 -4.95 -23.99 0.63
N GLN A 89 -4.97 -22.85 1.33
CA GLN A 89 -4.03 -21.76 1.10
C GLN A 89 -3.86 -20.90 2.37
N LEU A 90 -2.65 -20.34 2.53
CA LEU A 90 -2.33 -19.35 3.55
C LEU A 90 -2.16 -17.96 2.96
N GLY A 91 -3.03 -17.02 3.36
CA GLY A 91 -2.89 -15.60 3.02
C GLY A 91 -2.00 -14.89 4.02
N ARG A 92 -0.95 -14.25 3.52
CA ARG A 92 0.09 -13.60 4.32
C ARG A 92 0.72 -12.41 3.58
N ASP A 93 1.41 -11.54 4.30
CA ASP A 93 2.26 -10.48 3.74
C ASP A 93 3.67 -11.03 3.35
N ASN A 94 4.63 -10.17 3.02
CA ASN A 94 5.90 -10.60 2.43
C ASN A 94 7.12 -10.87 3.38
N PRO A 95 7.16 -10.51 4.67
CA PRO A 95 8.30 -10.78 5.54
C PRO A 95 8.77 -12.24 5.51
N ASN A 96 10.09 -12.45 5.65
CA ASN A 96 10.69 -13.78 5.63
C ASN A 96 10.15 -14.71 6.73
N VAL A 97 9.74 -14.14 7.88
CA VAL A 97 9.07 -14.89 8.96
C VAL A 97 7.80 -15.55 8.44
N ASN A 98 6.99 -14.85 7.65
CA ASN A 98 5.69 -15.35 7.20
C ASN A 98 5.83 -16.33 6.03
N LYS A 99 6.88 -16.22 5.23
CA LYS A 99 7.30 -17.28 4.28
C LYS A 99 7.71 -18.57 5.01
N ALA A 100 8.44 -18.44 6.13
CA ALA A 100 8.82 -19.59 6.94
C ALA A 100 7.61 -20.22 7.65
N VAL A 101 6.63 -19.42 8.11
CA VAL A 101 5.33 -19.93 8.61
C VAL A 101 4.63 -20.75 7.52
N GLU A 102 4.50 -20.22 6.31
CA GLU A 102 3.89 -20.94 5.17
C GLU A 102 4.55 -22.30 4.94
N THR A 103 5.89 -22.34 4.96
CA THR A 103 6.68 -23.58 4.81
C THR A 103 6.43 -24.58 5.95
N MET A 104 6.38 -24.10 7.20
CA MET A 104 6.15 -24.96 8.37
C MET A 104 4.75 -25.56 8.37
N ILE A 105 3.73 -24.75 8.05
CA ILE A 105 2.35 -25.23 7.96
C ILE A 105 2.16 -26.20 6.78
N ASP A 106 2.79 -25.94 5.62
CA ASP A 106 2.75 -26.86 4.47
C ASP A 106 3.32 -28.25 4.84
N LYS A 107 4.43 -28.27 5.59
CA LYS A 107 5.04 -29.51 6.07
C LYS A 107 4.08 -30.29 6.97
N GLU A 108 3.47 -29.62 7.95
CA GLU A 108 2.53 -30.26 8.88
C GLU A 108 1.28 -30.77 8.14
N LEU A 109 0.72 -29.95 7.24
CA LEU A 109 -0.43 -30.29 6.42
C LEU A 109 -0.21 -31.58 5.61
N ARG A 110 0.96 -31.70 4.97
CA ARG A 110 1.33 -32.91 4.22
C ARG A 110 1.42 -34.13 5.12
N SER A 111 2.03 -33.99 6.31
CA SER A 111 2.13 -35.08 7.26
C SER A 111 0.76 -35.54 7.75
N GLU A 112 -0.14 -34.62 8.08
CA GLU A 112 -1.48 -34.97 8.56
C GLU A 112 -2.33 -35.64 7.47
N ARG A 113 -2.23 -35.17 6.22
CA ARG A 113 -2.91 -35.80 5.08
C ARG A 113 -2.36 -37.20 4.77
N GLU A 114 -1.05 -37.38 4.83
CA GLU A 114 -0.42 -38.71 4.68
C GLU A 114 -0.90 -39.67 5.77
N GLN A 115 -0.93 -39.23 7.03
CA GLN A 115 -1.43 -40.03 8.15
C GLN A 115 -2.91 -40.41 7.99
N LYS A 116 -3.77 -39.49 7.53
CA LYS A 116 -5.21 -39.76 7.33
C LYS A 116 -5.50 -40.65 6.11
N THR A 117 -4.71 -40.55 5.04
CA THR A 117 -5.00 -41.25 3.78
C THR A 117 -4.20 -42.54 3.58
N GLY A 118 -3.10 -42.73 4.31
CA GLY A 118 -2.20 -43.87 4.15
C GLY A 118 -1.43 -43.87 2.82
N CYS A 119 -1.49 -42.77 2.05
CA CYS A 119 -0.87 -42.62 0.75
C CYS A 119 0.25 -41.57 0.79
N ALA A 120 1.24 -41.74 -0.09
CA ALA A 120 2.38 -40.84 -0.29
C ALA A 120 1.94 -39.37 -0.49
N PRO A 121 2.81 -38.37 -0.21
CA PRO A 121 2.40 -37.04 0.24
C PRO A 121 1.40 -36.38 -0.71
N SER A 122 0.23 -36.09 -0.13
CA SER A 122 -0.83 -35.31 -0.74
C SER A 122 -0.32 -33.95 -1.28
N ASN A 123 -1.09 -33.35 -2.18
CA ASN A 123 -0.96 -31.93 -2.53
C ASN A 123 -0.78 -31.08 -1.26
N GLY A 124 0.14 -30.11 -1.28
CA GLY A 124 0.36 -29.18 -0.17
C GLY A 124 -0.60 -28.00 -0.21
N LEU A 125 -0.17 -26.87 0.36
CA LEU A 125 -0.79 -25.57 0.16
C LEU A 125 -0.68 -25.13 -1.30
N VAL A 126 -1.73 -24.48 -1.79
CA VAL A 126 -1.68 -23.70 -3.03
C VAL A 126 -1.06 -22.35 -2.70
N SER A 127 0.18 -22.13 -3.12
CA SER A 127 0.85 -20.84 -2.93
C SER A 127 0.51 -19.88 -4.06
N ILE A 128 -0.08 -18.74 -3.71
CA ILE A 128 -0.38 -17.62 -4.62
C ILE A 128 0.55 -16.43 -4.41
N GLY A 129 1.59 -16.59 -3.57
CA GLY A 129 2.52 -15.52 -3.21
C GLY A 129 2.04 -14.61 -2.07
N PRO A 130 2.79 -13.52 -1.77
CA PRO A 130 2.38 -12.52 -0.79
C PRO A 130 1.11 -11.80 -1.19
N CYS A 131 0.51 -11.11 -0.22
CA CYS A 131 -0.47 -10.07 -0.47
C CYS A 131 0.01 -9.09 -1.56
N PRO A 132 -0.64 -9.03 -2.74
CA PRO A 132 -0.23 -8.17 -3.84
C PRO A 132 -0.25 -6.69 -3.47
N LEU A 133 -1.19 -6.30 -2.61
CA LEU A 133 -1.31 -4.92 -2.13
C LEU A 133 -0.05 -4.46 -1.39
N HIS A 134 0.56 -5.34 -0.58
CA HIS A 134 1.82 -5.04 0.10
C HIS A 134 2.99 -4.92 -0.87
N VAL A 135 3.04 -5.77 -1.91
CA VAL A 135 4.07 -5.69 -2.96
C VAL A 135 4.00 -4.33 -3.66
N ILE A 136 2.81 -3.93 -4.09
CA ILE A 136 2.59 -2.66 -4.81
C ILE A 136 2.86 -1.46 -3.89
N HIS A 137 2.38 -1.48 -2.64
CA HIS A 137 2.68 -0.42 -1.66
C HIS A 137 4.18 -0.25 -1.44
N ASN A 138 4.92 -1.35 -1.27
CA ASN A 138 6.35 -1.32 -1.06
C ASN A 138 7.11 -0.85 -2.31
N ALA A 139 6.69 -1.29 -3.50
CA ALA A 139 7.25 -0.82 -4.77
C ALA A 139 7.10 0.70 -4.91
N PHE A 140 5.90 1.21 -4.62
CA PHE A 140 5.62 2.65 -4.67
C PHE A 140 6.44 3.41 -3.64
N LYS A 141 6.44 2.99 -2.36
CA LYS A 141 7.28 3.55 -1.29
C LYS A 141 8.76 3.61 -1.65
N HIS A 142 9.29 2.48 -2.11
CA HIS A 142 10.71 2.33 -2.42
C HIS A 142 11.13 3.30 -3.53
N SER A 143 10.26 3.54 -4.52
CA SER A 143 10.54 4.46 -5.62
C SER A 143 10.80 5.90 -5.16
N PHE A 144 10.01 6.43 -4.23
CA PHE A 144 10.21 7.79 -3.70
C PHE A 144 11.29 7.87 -2.63
N THR A 145 11.47 6.81 -1.83
CA THR A 145 12.56 6.74 -0.86
C THR A 145 13.90 6.77 -1.57
N ARG A 146 14.06 6.00 -2.66
CA ARG A 146 15.27 5.96 -3.48
C ARG A 146 15.58 7.29 -4.18
N ASN A 147 14.55 8.08 -4.49
CA ASN A 147 14.70 9.42 -5.07
C ASN A 147 14.88 10.53 -4.03
N GLU A 148 14.83 10.21 -2.73
CA GLU A 148 14.99 11.18 -1.65
C GLU A 148 13.97 12.34 -1.74
N TRP A 149 12.75 12.07 -2.23
CA TRP A 149 11.72 13.11 -2.36
C TRP A 149 11.07 13.51 -1.01
N GLN A 150 11.38 12.79 0.08
CA GLN A 150 10.94 13.10 1.45
C GLN A 150 9.42 13.35 1.60
N VAL A 151 8.60 12.70 0.76
CA VAL A 151 7.15 12.94 0.69
C VAL A 151 6.49 12.72 2.05
N GLU A 152 6.91 11.69 2.81
CA GLU A 152 6.36 11.40 4.13
C GLU A 152 6.57 12.57 5.11
N ASP A 153 7.80 13.11 5.14
CA ASP A 153 8.21 14.17 6.05
C ASP A 153 7.46 15.47 5.76
N ILE A 154 7.35 15.83 4.48
CA ILE A 154 6.65 17.05 4.05
C ILE A 154 5.17 16.97 4.43
N LEU A 155 4.50 15.86 4.11
CA LEU A 155 3.08 15.66 4.44
C LEU A 155 2.87 15.61 5.96
N TYR A 156 3.80 15.02 6.70
CA TYR A 156 3.75 14.98 8.15
C TYR A 156 3.84 16.38 8.75
N GLU A 157 4.76 17.23 8.30
CA GLU A 157 4.91 18.60 8.83
C GLU A 157 3.63 19.43 8.60
N PHE A 158 3.03 19.34 7.41
CA PHE A 158 1.76 20.01 7.12
C PHE A 158 0.63 19.54 8.03
N TRP A 159 0.49 18.23 8.25
CA TRP A 159 -0.53 17.72 9.17
C TRP A 159 -0.24 18.08 10.63
N PHE A 160 1.01 17.86 11.07
CA PHE A 160 1.39 17.95 12.47
C PHE A 160 1.26 19.38 13.00
N PHE A 161 1.59 20.38 12.19
CA PHE A 161 1.47 21.79 12.55
C PHE A 161 0.08 22.17 13.07
N PHE A 162 -0.97 21.64 12.43
CA PHE A 162 -2.38 21.88 12.79
C PHE A 162 -2.97 20.83 13.74
N SER A 163 -2.34 19.65 13.86
CA SER A 163 -2.94 18.47 14.51
C SER A 163 -3.41 18.72 15.94
N ARG A 164 -2.72 19.57 16.71
CA ARG A 164 -2.94 19.79 18.15
C ARG A 164 -3.15 21.26 18.56
N SER A 165 -3.56 22.13 17.63
CA SER A 165 -3.78 23.55 17.95
C SER A 165 -5.08 24.03 17.34
N SER A 166 -6.05 24.40 18.19
CA SER A 166 -7.31 25.01 17.77
C SER A 166 -7.09 26.41 17.18
N ALA A 167 -6.24 27.22 17.81
CA ALA A 167 -5.91 28.57 17.35
C ALA A 167 -5.36 28.57 15.91
N ARG A 168 -4.33 27.75 15.63
CA ARG A 168 -3.77 27.65 14.26
C ARG A 168 -4.80 27.20 13.23
N ARG A 169 -5.75 26.37 13.63
CA ARG A 169 -6.82 25.88 12.76
C ARG A 169 -7.83 26.98 12.45
N GLU A 170 -8.23 27.76 13.45
CA GLU A 170 -9.08 28.93 13.29
C GLU A 170 -8.43 29.96 12.36
N ASP A 171 -7.18 30.35 12.66
CA ASP A 171 -6.41 31.29 11.84
C ASP A 171 -6.31 30.84 10.38
N TYR A 172 -6.05 29.55 10.14
CA TYR A 172 -5.95 28.98 8.80
C TYR A 172 -7.27 29.07 8.03
N LEU A 173 -8.40 28.84 8.70
CA LEU A 173 -9.72 28.97 8.08
C LEU A 173 -10.04 30.43 7.76
N SER A 174 -9.68 31.38 8.62
CA SER A 174 -9.83 32.81 8.34
C SER A 174 -8.97 33.26 7.14
N VAL A 175 -7.73 32.76 7.03
CA VAL A 175 -6.89 33.01 5.85
C VAL A 175 -7.53 32.40 4.60
N ALA A 176 -8.03 31.17 4.67
CA ALA A 176 -8.70 30.53 3.53
C ALA A 176 -9.92 31.32 3.06
N GLU A 177 -10.75 31.81 3.98
CA GLU A 177 -11.92 32.65 3.68
C GLU A 177 -11.51 33.96 3.00
N SER A 178 -10.41 34.59 3.45
CA SER A 178 -9.91 35.83 2.86
C SER A 178 -9.39 35.70 1.42
N ILE A 179 -8.89 34.52 1.04
CA ILE A 179 -8.40 34.25 -0.32
C ILE A 179 -9.58 34.01 -1.28
N GLY A 180 -10.71 33.49 -0.79
CA GLY A 180 -11.94 33.31 -1.59
C GLY A 180 -11.91 32.21 -2.65
N ASP A 181 -10.73 31.67 -3.00
CA ASP A 181 -10.58 30.72 -4.11
C ASP A 181 -10.87 29.25 -3.75
N SER A 182 -10.95 28.90 -2.45
CA SER A 182 -11.26 27.52 -2.03
C SER A 182 -11.72 27.41 -0.58
N ILE A 183 -12.45 26.33 -0.27
CA ILE A 183 -12.87 26.00 1.09
C ILE A 183 -11.67 25.45 1.86
N GLY A 184 -11.26 26.16 2.91
CA GLY A 184 -10.22 25.72 3.85
C GLY A 184 -10.59 24.40 4.54
N ARG A 185 -9.66 23.45 4.53
CA ARG A 185 -9.80 22.10 5.05
C ARG A 185 -8.50 21.66 5.71
N PHE A 186 -8.58 21.06 6.89
CA PHE A 186 -7.37 20.57 7.55
C PHE A 186 -6.71 19.43 6.78
N MET A 187 -5.38 19.40 6.86
CA MET A 187 -4.55 18.36 6.26
C MET A 187 -4.84 17.01 6.90
N LYS A 188 -4.81 15.95 6.10
CA LYS A 188 -5.02 14.58 6.56
C LYS A 188 -3.69 13.99 7.02
N ARG A 189 -3.72 13.12 8.03
CA ARG A 189 -2.53 12.39 8.44
C ARG A 189 -2.17 11.38 7.36
N PHE A 190 -0.91 11.38 6.92
CA PHE A 190 -0.39 10.31 6.08
C PHE A 190 -0.10 9.06 6.92
N VAL A 191 -0.55 7.89 6.43
CA VAL A 191 -0.32 6.58 7.06
C VAL A 191 0.85 5.90 6.34
N ILE A 192 2.01 5.85 7.00
CA ILE A 192 3.29 5.39 6.45
C ILE A 192 3.30 3.92 5.97
N THR A 193 2.33 3.11 6.41
CA THR A 193 2.18 1.71 5.97
C THR A 193 1.32 1.55 4.73
N ARG A 194 0.65 2.62 4.26
CA ARG A 194 -0.35 2.58 3.17
C ARG A 194 -0.05 3.62 2.10
N TRP A 195 1.10 3.48 1.46
CA TRP A 195 1.67 4.48 0.55
C TRP A 195 0.81 4.84 -0.66
N ILE A 196 -0.05 3.94 -1.14
CA ILE A 196 -0.92 4.22 -2.29
C ILE A 196 -2.24 4.85 -1.82
N GLU A 197 -2.66 4.61 -0.57
CA GLU A 197 -3.84 5.28 0.01
C GLU A 197 -3.58 6.77 0.33
N VAL A 198 -2.40 7.31 0.01
CA VAL A 198 -2.05 8.72 0.22
C VAL A 198 -2.73 9.68 -0.76
N GLY A 199 -3.34 9.18 -1.84
CA GLY A 199 -4.00 10.00 -2.87
C GLY A 199 -4.88 11.13 -2.29
N PRO A 200 -5.83 10.83 -1.39
CA PRO A 200 -6.66 11.86 -0.76
C PRO A 200 -5.92 12.82 0.18
N VAL A 201 -4.70 12.50 0.62
CA VAL A 201 -3.82 13.36 1.42
C VAL A 201 -3.08 14.33 0.52
N ILE A 202 -2.43 13.83 -0.53
CA ILE A 202 -1.66 14.67 -1.47
C ILE A 202 -2.59 15.63 -2.24
N GLU A 203 -3.75 15.15 -2.66
CA GLU A 203 -4.80 15.96 -3.29
C GLU A 203 -5.26 17.09 -2.38
N ARG A 204 -5.45 16.82 -1.07
CA ARG A 204 -5.83 17.84 -0.08
C ARG A 204 -4.77 18.94 0.08
N VAL A 205 -3.49 18.59 -0.04
CA VAL A 205 -2.38 19.53 0.04
C VAL A 205 -2.30 20.37 -1.23
N ILE A 206 -2.42 19.74 -2.41
CA ILE A 206 -2.40 20.42 -3.71
C ILE A 206 -3.58 21.41 -3.82
N ASP A 207 -4.79 20.98 -3.47
CA ASP A 207 -6.02 21.81 -3.53
C ASP A 207 -5.91 23.09 -2.67
N GLN A 208 -5.04 23.09 -1.68
CA GLN A 208 -4.90 24.18 -0.72
C GLN A 208 -3.49 24.78 -0.72
N TRP A 209 -2.73 24.55 -1.79
CA TRP A 209 -1.35 25.00 -1.89
C TRP A 209 -1.24 26.52 -1.79
N SER A 210 -2.16 27.26 -2.45
CA SER A 210 -2.23 28.73 -2.36
C SER A 210 -2.50 29.20 -0.93
N ILE A 211 -3.47 28.59 -0.24
CA ILE A 211 -3.78 28.90 1.17
C ILE A 211 -2.58 28.58 2.06
N LEU A 212 -1.90 27.44 1.85
CA LEU A 212 -0.70 27.07 2.60
C LEU A 212 0.40 28.11 2.41
N LYS A 213 0.64 28.58 1.18
CA LYS A 213 1.61 29.64 0.92
C LYS A 213 1.23 30.94 1.63
N GLU A 214 0.00 31.41 1.50
CA GLU A 214 -0.45 32.65 2.17
C GLU A 214 -0.34 32.52 3.69
N TYR A 215 -0.81 31.41 4.26
CA TYR A 215 -0.78 31.18 5.69
C TYR A 215 0.65 31.15 6.24
N PHE A 216 1.52 30.32 5.67
CA PHE A 216 2.87 30.11 6.20
C PHE A 216 3.85 31.24 5.85
N LEU A 217 3.75 31.80 4.64
CA LEU A 217 4.74 32.76 4.14
C LEU A 217 4.35 34.21 4.41
N VAL A 218 3.05 34.50 4.59
CA VAL A 218 2.55 35.88 4.73
C VAL A 218 1.88 36.10 6.09
N TYR A 219 0.87 35.31 6.43
CA TYR A 219 0.09 35.51 7.66
C TYR A 219 0.91 35.22 8.92
N LEU A 220 1.50 34.03 9.04
CA LEU A 220 2.26 33.63 10.24
C LEU A 220 3.39 34.61 10.60
N PRO A 221 4.27 35.06 9.67
CA PRO A 221 5.33 36.01 10.00
C PRO A 221 4.82 37.40 10.43
N LYS A 222 3.61 37.78 10.02
CA LYS A 222 2.96 39.04 10.44
C LYS A 222 2.47 38.96 11.89
N ILE A 223 1.87 37.83 12.27
CA ILE A 223 1.27 37.66 13.60
C ILE A 223 2.27 37.21 14.68
N ASP A 224 3.29 36.45 14.31
CA ASP A 224 4.35 36.00 15.21
C ASP A 224 5.72 36.15 14.52
N LYS A 225 6.42 37.24 14.82
CA LYS A 225 7.75 37.52 14.25
C LYS A 225 8.80 36.49 14.67
N ASN A 226 8.60 35.77 15.78
CA ASN A 226 9.57 34.78 16.25
C ASN A 226 9.38 33.42 15.56
N ILE A 227 8.23 33.16 14.94
CA ILE A 227 7.96 31.88 14.27
C ILE A 227 8.97 31.57 13.16
N ILE A 228 9.51 32.61 12.52
CA ILE A 228 10.47 32.50 11.43
C ILE A 228 11.81 31.87 11.87
N ASN A 229 12.10 31.92 13.17
CA ASN A 229 13.30 31.35 13.76
C ASN A 229 13.09 29.88 14.17
N THR A 230 11.89 29.34 14.04
CA THR A 230 11.61 27.94 14.40
C THR A 230 12.00 27.00 13.26
N ASP A 231 12.70 25.91 13.58
CA ASP A 231 13.14 24.93 12.58
C ASP A 231 11.99 24.37 11.75
N ARG A 232 10.82 24.15 12.37
CA ARG A 232 9.64 23.64 11.68
C ARG A 232 9.14 24.61 10.61
N TRP A 233 9.00 25.89 10.96
CA TRP A 233 8.54 26.88 9.99
C TRP A 233 9.55 27.01 8.84
N GLN A 234 10.85 26.98 9.13
CA GLN A 234 11.89 27.04 8.10
C GLN A 234 11.81 25.84 7.14
N ARG A 235 11.61 24.62 7.66
CA ARG A 235 11.38 23.43 6.82
C ARG A 235 10.14 23.59 5.93
N ILE A 236 9.00 23.96 6.52
CA ILE A 236 7.75 24.16 5.78
C ILE A 236 7.91 25.24 4.70
N LYS A 237 8.51 26.39 5.04
CA LYS A 237 8.80 27.48 4.11
C LYS A 237 9.64 26.98 2.93
N ASN A 238 10.72 26.25 3.19
CA ASN A 238 11.58 25.73 2.13
C ASN A 238 10.80 24.85 1.14
N HIS A 239 9.88 24.01 1.63
CA HIS A 239 9.03 23.19 0.76
C HIS A 239 7.98 24.00 -0.02
N LEU A 240 7.46 25.09 0.54
CA LEU A 240 6.46 25.96 -0.12
C LEU A 240 7.07 26.94 -1.13
N ASP A 241 8.33 27.34 -0.93
CA ASP A 241 9.07 28.22 -1.85
C ASP A 241 9.61 27.47 -3.07
N GLN A 242 9.88 26.17 -2.94
CA GLN A 242 10.41 25.35 -4.03
C GLN A 242 9.29 24.92 -4.99
N GLN A 243 9.29 25.49 -6.20
CA GLN A 243 8.40 25.06 -7.29
C GLN A 243 8.52 23.55 -7.57
N GLN A 244 9.72 22.98 -7.36
CA GLN A 244 9.98 21.55 -7.49
C GLN A 244 9.08 20.70 -6.57
N THR A 245 8.80 21.12 -5.34
CA THR A 245 7.96 20.36 -4.41
C THR A 245 6.53 20.22 -4.95
N PHE A 246 5.96 21.31 -5.46
CA PHE A 246 4.61 21.29 -6.03
C PHE A 246 4.56 20.38 -7.27
N VAL A 247 5.53 20.49 -8.18
CA VAL A 247 5.61 19.65 -9.38
C VAL A 247 5.76 18.16 -9.04
N ARG A 248 6.57 17.83 -8.03
CA ARG A 248 6.72 16.47 -7.51
C ARG A 248 5.39 15.93 -6.96
N PHE A 249 4.62 16.75 -6.25
CA PHE A 249 3.30 16.37 -5.76
C PHE A 249 2.29 16.16 -6.88
N GLN A 250 2.32 16.98 -7.93
CA GLN A 250 1.48 16.78 -9.12
C GLN A 250 1.81 15.46 -9.83
N PHE A 251 3.10 15.15 -10.00
CA PHE A 251 3.52 13.87 -10.58
C PHE A 251 3.12 12.68 -9.69
N PHE A 252 3.30 12.81 -8.37
CA PHE A 252 2.86 11.80 -7.41
C PHE A 252 1.35 11.53 -7.56
N LEU A 253 0.54 12.59 -7.59
CA LEU A 253 -0.91 12.49 -7.73
C LEU A 253 -1.30 11.88 -9.09
N TYR A 254 -0.57 12.20 -10.15
CA TYR A 254 -0.72 11.57 -11.46
C TYR A 254 -0.49 10.06 -11.38
N LEU A 255 0.62 9.60 -10.80
CA LEU A 255 0.90 8.17 -10.61
C LEU A 255 -0.22 7.48 -9.85
N TYR A 256 -0.65 8.06 -8.72
CA TYR A 256 -1.76 7.53 -7.94
C TYR A 256 -3.03 7.40 -8.79
N ARG A 257 -3.49 8.48 -9.42
CA ARG A 257 -4.76 8.49 -10.16
C ARG A 257 -4.75 7.58 -11.37
N HIS A 258 -3.69 7.61 -12.17
CA HIS A 258 -3.68 6.98 -13.50
C HIS A 258 -3.10 5.56 -13.52
N ILE A 259 -2.26 5.21 -12.55
CA ILE A 259 -1.58 3.90 -12.55
C ILE A 259 -2.11 3.00 -11.43
N PHE A 260 -2.28 3.54 -10.23
CA PHE A 260 -2.49 2.70 -9.04
C PHE A 260 -3.93 2.67 -8.52
N SER A 261 -4.73 3.71 -8.74
CA SER A 261 -6.06 3.85 -8.12
C SER A 261 -7.01 2.70 -8.47
N LYS A 262 -7.03 2.29 -9.75
CA LYS A 262 -7.81 1.13 -10.24
C LYS A 262 -7.40 -0.14 -9.49
N THR A 263 -6.12 -0.50 -9.54
CA THR A 263 -5.61 -1.73 -8.94
C THR A 263 -5.75 -1.75 -7.43
N LEU A 264 -5.57 -0.60 -6.75
CA LEU A 264 -5.80 -0.47 -5.31
C LEU A 264 -7.25 -0.79 -4.96
N THR A 265 -8.19 -0.14 -5.65
CA THR A 265 -9.63 -0.32 -5.41
C THR A 265 -10.04 -1.76 -5.67
N TRP A 266 -9.51 -2.36 -6.75
CA TRP A 266 -9.76 -3.74 -7.13
C TRP A 266 -9.24 -4.75 -6.09
N LEU A 267 -8.01 -4.58 -5.61
CA LEU A 267 -7.42 -5.47 -4.59
C LEU A 267 -8.12 -5.40 -3.23
N GLN A 268 -8.88 -4.34 -2.97
CA GLN A 268 -9.64 -4.13 -1.73
C GLN A 268 -11.09 -4.62 -1.82
N GLN A 269 -11.50 -5.19 -2.95
CA GLN A 269 -12.82 -5.77 -3.13
C GLN A 269 -13.05 -6.97 -2.20
N HIS A 270 -14.30 -7.16 -1.80
CA HIS A 270 -14.70 -8.27 -0.92
C HIS A 270 -14.93 -9.56 -1.70
N GLU A 271 -15.16 -9.45 -3.01
CA GLU A 271 -15.43 -10.53 -3.93
C GLU A 271 -14.20 -11.46 -4.11
N PRO A 272 -14.42 -12.78 -4.29
CA PRO A 272 -13.34 -13.76 -4.44
C PRO A 272 -12.72 -13.74 -5.85
N LEU A 273 -11.96 -12.69 -6.17
CA LEU A 273 -11.46 -12.42 -7.52
C LEU A 273 -10.05 -12.96 -7.81
N VAL A 274 -9.61 -13.99 -7.09
CA VAL A 274 -8.25 -14.57 -7.26
C VAL A 274 -7.98 -15.04 -8.69
N HIS A 275 -9.02 -15.47 -9.42
CA HIS A 275 -8.93 -15.92 -10.81
C HIS A 275 -8.54 -14.80 -11.80
N MET A 276 -8.79 -13.54 -11.44
CA MET A 276 -8.43 -12.35 -12.23
C MET A 276 -7.13 -11.69 -11.76
N LEU A 277 -6.54 -12.16 -10.65
CA LEU A 277 -5.39 -11.50 -10.02
C LEU A 277 -4.19 -11.39 -10.97
N PHE A 278 -3.91 -12.46 -11.72
CA PHE A 278 -2.81 -12.46 -12.68
C PHE A 278 -3.00 -11.41 -13.77
N GLU A 279 -4.21 -11.26 -14.29
CA GLU A 279 -4.55 -10.29 -15.34
C GLU A 279 -4.43 -8.86 -14.81
N GLU A 280 -5.00 -8.56 -13.64
CA GLU A 280 -4.94 -7.21 -13.06
C GLU A 280 -3.51 -6.79 -12.65
N CYS A 281 -2.69 -7.72 -12.13
CA CYS A 281 -1.28 -7.45 -11.88
C CYS A 281 -0.49 -7.24 -13.18
N SER A 282 -0.83 -7.98 -14.24
CA SER A 282 -0.21 -7.86 -15.56
C SER A 282 -0.52 -6.52 -16.21
N ASP A 283 -1.76 -6.05 -16.09
CA ASP A 283 -2.20 -4.75 -16.57
C ASP A 283 -1.51 -3.62 -15.83
N LEU A 284 -1.42 -3.70 -14.49
CA LEU A 284 -0.65 -2.73 -13.71
C LEU A 284 0.80 -2.65 -14.18
N PHE A 285 1.47 -3.80 -14.34
CA PHE A 285 2.86 -3.84 -14.80
C PHE A 285 3.00 -3.20 -16.18
N ARG A 286 2.10 -3.54 -17.11
CA ARG A 286 2.08 -2.94 -18.46
C ARG A 286 1.86 -1.42 -18.42
N ASN A 287 0.93 -0.94 -17.58
CA ASN A 287 0.66 0.50 -17.44
C ASN A 287 1.88 1.26 -16.92
N VAL A 288 2.63 0.67 -15.99
CA VAL A 288 3.92 1.23 -15.53
C VAL A 288 4.91 1.27 -16.71
N LEU A 289 5.07 0.18 -17.47
CA LEU A 289 6.01 0.15 -18.59
C LEU A 289 5.67 1.17 -19.69
N ILE A 290 4.40 1.27 -20.09
CA ILE A 290 3.96 2.24 -21.12
C ILE A 290 4.30 3.67 -20.72
N SER A 291 4.44 3.95 -19.43
CA SER A 291 4.77 5.29 -18.95
C SER A 291 6.19 5.75 -19.32
N PHE A 292 7.14 4.81 -19.53
CA PHE A 292 8.55 5.17 -19.73
C PHE A 292 9.36 4.31 -20.71
N ILE A 293 8.85 3.17 -21.16
CA ILE A 293 9.47 2.31 -22.17
C ILE A 293 8.81 2.56 -23.52
N LYS A 294 9.59 2.53 -24.61
CA LYS A 294 9.07 2.77 -25.97
C LYS A 294 7.96 1.78 -26.34
N ASP A 295 6.91 2.27 -27.01
CA ASP A 295 5.68 1.51 -27.24
C ASP A 295 5.91 0.28 -28.12
N ASP A 296 6.81 0.34 -29.10
CA ASP A 296 7.20 -0.79 -29.96
C ASP A 296 7.80 -1.96 -29.19
N LEU A 297 8.36 -1.70 -28.00
CA LEU A 297 8.88 -2.73 -27.12
C LEU A 297 7.82 -3.37 -26.23
N ILE A 298 6.59 -2.86 -26.20
CA ILE A 298 5.52 -3.32 -25.30
C ILE A 298 4.32 -3.90 -26.09
N ILE A 299 3.96 -3.25 -27.20
CA ILE A 299 2.79 -3.59 -28.01
C ILE A 299 2.86 -5.06 -28.44
N ASN A 300 1.72 -5.76 -28.33
CA ASN A 300 1.55 -7.17 -28.68
C ASN A 300 2.48 -8.16 -27.95
N LYS A 301 3.21 -7.74 -26.93
CA LYS A 301 4.00 -8.66 -26.09
C LYS A 301 3.16 -9.23 -24.96
N THR A 302 3.32 -10.52 -24.73
CA THR A 302 2.86 -11.19 -23.51
C THR A 302 3.62 -10.67 -22.28
N VAL A 303 3.03 -10.83 -21.11
CA VAL A 303 3.63 -10.39 -19.83
C VAL A 303 5.00 -11.03 -19.60
N LYS A 304 5.14 -12.32 -19.93
CA LYS A 304 6.41 -13.04 -19.85
C LYS A 304 7.50 -12.40 -20.73
N GLN A 305 7.15 -11.93 -21.92
CA GLN A 305 8.08 -11.24 -22.81
C GLN A 305 8.41 -9.82 -22.32
N LEU A 306 7.50 -9.16 -21.60
CA LEU A 306 7.77 -7.86 -20.98
C LEU A 306 8.88 -7.97 -19.91
N PHE A 307 8.94 -9.07 -19.17
CA PHE A 307 10.00 -9.31 -18.18
C PHE A 307 11.40 -9.45 -18.79
N SER A 308 11.51 -9.74 -20.08
CA SER A 308 12.79 -9.84 -20.78
C SER A 308 13.33 -8.49 -21.28
N ILE A 309 12.58 -7.40 -21.11
CA ILE A 309 13.00 -6.06 -21.54
C ILE A 309 14.03 -5.51 -20.55
N THR A 310 15.18 -5.08 -21.07
CA THR A 310 16.18 -4.32 -20.29
C THR A 310 15.64 -2.93 -19.98
N LEU A 311 15.04 -2.75 -18.80
CA LEU A 311 14.30 -1.55 -18.42
C LEU A 311 15.17 -0.32 -18.15
N ASP A 312 16.43 -0.52 -17.76
CA ASP A 312 17.42 0.51 -17.43
C ASP A 312 18.17 1.04 -18.66
N SER A 313 18.03 0.40 -19.81
CA SER A 313 18.63 0.86 -21.06
C SER A 313 17.94 2.13 -21.58
N GLN A 314 18.70 3.22 -21.68
CA GLN A 314 18.23 4.49 -22.25
C GLN A 314 17.73 4.33 -23.70
N ALA A 315 18.29 3.36 -24.46
CA ALA A 315 17.84 3.06 -25.81
C ALA A 315 16.41 2.48 -25.85
N ASN A 316 15.96 1.86 -24.77
CA ASN A 316 14.61 1.29 -24.65
C ASN A 316 13.61 2.28 -24.05
N GLN A 317 14.08 3.35 -23.40
CA GLN A 317 13.24 4.32 -22.72
C GLN A 317 12.73 5.43 -23.65
N LYS A 318 11.59 6.02 -23.30
CA LYS A 318 11.01 7.18 -23.97
C LYS A 318 11.87 8.42 -23.72
N PRO A 319 11.96 9.35 -24.70
CA PRO A 319 12.53 10.69 -24.45
C PRO A 319 11.64 11.52 -23.51
N ASP A 320 12.17 12.60 -22.93
CA ASP A 320 11.47 13.46 -21.95
C ASP A 320 10.11 13.98 -22.45
N SER A 321 10.05 14.30 -23.75
CA SER A 321 8.84 14.78 -24.42
C SER A 321 7.72 13.73 -24.50
N LYS A 322 8.06 12.44 -24.40
CA LYS A 322 7.12 11.31 -24.49
C LYS A 322 6.96 10.55 -23.18
N LEU A 323 7.67 10.92 -22.11
CA LEU A 323 7.50 10.30 -20.79
C LEU A 323 6.09 10.62 -20.26
N GLU A 324 5.35 9.63 -19.75
CA GLU A 324 4.06 9.93 -19.16
C GLU A 324 4.27 10.57 -17.78
N THR A 325 3.74 11.78 -17.58
CA THR A 325 3.86 12.52 -16.29
C THR A 325 2.58 13.24 -15.88
N GLY A 326 1.56 13.22 -16.73
CA GLY A 326 0.33 14.00 -16.58
C GLY A 326 0.44 15.44 -17.09
N GLU A 327 -0.67 15.95 -17.61
CA GLU A 327 -0.77 17.31 -18.18
C GLU A 327 -0.50 18.39 -17.13
N THR A 328 -1.10 18.28 -15.94
CA THR A 328 -0.89 19.23 -14.84
C THR A 328 0.59 19.35 -14.48
N THR A 329 1.27 18.22 -14.29
CA THR A 329 2.72 18.18 -14.05
C THR A 329 3.50 18.86 -15.17
N ARG A 330 3.16 18.58 -16.44
CA ARG A 330 3.83 19.19 -17.61
C ARG A 330 3.62 20.70 -17.69
N ASN A 331 2.47 21.20 -17.28
CA ASN A 331 2.19 22.62 -17.22
C ASN A 331 3.04 23.30 -16.13
N GLU A 332 3.06 22.74 -14.92
CA GLU A 332 3.89 23.26 -13.82
C GLU A 332 5.39 23.20 -14.10
N LEU A 333 5.83 22.19 -14.86
CA LEU A 333 7.21 22.08 -15.31
C LEU A 333 7.61 23.27 -16.18
N LYS A 334 6.73 23.91 -16.95
CA LYS A 334 7.10 25.02 -17.87
C LYS A 334 7.80 26.16 -17.13
N GLU A 335 7.35 26.44 -15.91
CA GLU A 335 7.86 27.49 -15.02
C GLU A 335 9.18 27.13 -14.32
N MET A 336 9.67 25.89 -14.43
CA MET A 336 10.93 25.45 -13.83
C MET A 336 12.16 25.78 -14.69
N SER A 337 13.31 25.90 -14.03
CA SER A 337 14.60 26.05 -14.70
C SER A 337 14.93 24.82 -15.56
N THR A 338 15.77 24.98 -16.58
CA THR A 338 16.22 23.86 -17.42
C THR A 338 16.90 22.76 -16.61
N ASN A 339 17.71 23.13 -15.62
CA ASN A 339 18.41 22.15 -14.77
C ASN A 339 17.42 21.35 -13.92
N ASP A 340 16.44 22.00 -13.32
CA ASP A 340 15.46 21.31 -12.47
C ASP A 340 14.52 20.42 -13.29
N LYS A 341 14.19 20.81 -14.55
CA LYS A 341 13.47 19.96 -15.50
C LYS A 341 14.25 18.67 -15.79
N VAL A 342 15.54 18.78 -16.07
CA VAL A 342 16.41 17.62 -16.34
C VAL A 342 16.46 16.68 -15.12
N THR A 343 16.65 17.23 -13.92
CA THR A 343 16.62 16.45 -12.67
C THR A 343 15.26 15.78 -12.49
N PHE A 344 14.15 16.49 -12.70
CA PHE A 344 12.81 15.90 -12.59
C PHE A 344 12.61 14.72 -13.54
N PHE A 345 12.99 14.83 -14.82
CA PHE A 345 12.82 13.75 -15.78
C PHE A 345 13.73 12.55 -15.51
N LYS A 346 14.90 12.78 -14.91
CA LYS A 346 15.76 11.71 -14.41
C LYS A 346 15.09 10.98 -13.24
N ASP A 347 14.58 11.73 -12.26
CA ASP A 347 13.90 11.18 -11.09
C ASP A 347 12.64 10.40 -11.50
N ALA A 348 11.80 10.96 -12.39
CA ALA A 348 10.58 10.33 -12.87
C ALA A 348 10.86 8.96 -13.52
N ARG A 349 11.92 8.85 -14.35
CA ARG A 349 12.35 7.55 -14.90
C ARG A 349 12.82 6.59 -13.82
N LEU A 350 13.59 7.07 -12.86
CA LEU A 350 14.06 6.24 -11.76
C LEU A 350 12.89 5.72 -10.92
N ILE A 351 11.85 6.54 -10.71
CA ILE A 351 10.60 6.15 -10.04
C ILE A 351 9.93 5.01 -10.82
N TYR A 352 9.66 5.21 -12.11
CA TYR A 352 9.05 4.18 -12.96
C TYR A 352 9.84 2.87 -12.99
N LEU A 353 11.16 2.97 -13.20
CA LEU A 353 12.06 1.83 -13.21
C LEU A 353 12.02 1.08 -11.87
N THR A 354 12.08 1.81 -10.75
CA THR A 354 12.06 1.20 -9.41
C THR A 354 10.73 0.52 -9.14
N ILE A 355 9.61 1.12 -9.54
CA ILE A 355 8.28 0.50 -9.44
C ILE A 355 8.24 -0.80 -10.27
N ALA A 356 8.64 -0.74 -11.55
CA ALA A 356 8.57 -1.88 -12.46
C ALA A 356 9.42 -3.06 -11.96
N VAL A 357 10.65 -2.80 -11.51
CA VAL A 357 11.53 -3.83 -10.95
C VAL A 357 10.97 -4.40 -9.65
N SER A 358 10.37 -3.56 -8.80
CA SER A 358 9.86 -4.01 -7.49
C SER A 358 8.55 -4.80 -7.59
N ILE A 359 7.71 -4.54 -8.60
CA ILE A 359 6.49 -5.32 -8.87
C ILE A 359 6.84 -6.70 -9.48
N HIS A 360 7.97 -6.79 -10.18
CA HIS A 360 8.44 -8.04 -10.79
C HIS A 360 9.01 -9.05 -9.77
N GLN A 361 9.49 -8.59 -8.61
CA GLN A 361 10.03 -9.43 -7.54
C GLN A 361 8.94 -9.99 -6.63
#